data_AF-A0A3N5MYC1-F1
#
_entry.id   AF-A0A3N5MYC1-F1
#
_cell.length_a   1.000
_cell.length_b   1.000
_cell.length_c   1.000
_cell.angle_alpha   90.00
_cell.angle_beta   90.00
_cell.angle_gamma   90.00
#
_symmetry.space_group_name_H-M   'P 1'
#
loop_
_entity.id
_entity.type
_entity.pdbx_description
1 polymer ?
#
loop_
_entity_poly.entity_id
_entity_poly.type
_entity_poly.pdbx_seq_one_letter_code
_entity_poly.pdbx_strand_id
1 'polypeptide(L)' 'MVKIYRFTGVRPDRTAAQEIAAVPYDVVTADEARVIISKRPRSFLRISRPDAELPGVPA' A
#
# COMPACT_ATOMS: atom_id res chain seq x y z
N MET A 1 8.65 -31.94 8.23
CA MET A 1 9.38 -30.90 8.97
C MET A 1 9.78 -29.80 8.00
N VAL A 2 9.44 -28.53 8.25
CA VAL A 2 9.71 -27.42 7.32
C VAL A 2 11.15 -26.94 7.50
N LYS A 3 11.88 -26.69 6.40
CA LYS A 3 13.22 -26.10 6.42
C LYS A 3 13.11 -24.60 6.18
N ILE A 4 13.65 -23.79 7.09
CA ILE A 4 13.69 -22.33 6.98
C ILE A 4 15.11 -21.90 6.62
N TYR A 5 15.24 -21.01 5.63
CA TYR A 5 16.51 -20.47 5.16
C TYR A 5 16.59 -18.97 5.42
N ARG A 6 17.80 -18.47 5.67
CA ARG A 6 18.05 -17.03 5.76
C ARG A 6 17.86 -16.37 4.38
N PHE A 7 17.36 -15.15 4.38
CA PHE A 7 17.30 -14.30 3.19
C PHE A 7 17.67 -12.87 3.57
N THR A 8 18.16 -12.11 2.59
CA THR A 8 18.47 -10.69 2.78
C THR A 8 17.18 -9.90 2.87
N GLY A 9 17.00 -9.13 3.94
CA GLY A 9 15.88 -8.21 4.08
C GLY A 9 16.07 -6.97 3.22
N VAL A 10 14.99 -6.49 2.58
CA VAL A 10 14.97 -5.17 1.94
C VAL A 10 14.73 -4.12 3.01
N ARG A 11 15.62 -3.12 3.09
CA ARG A 11 15.44 -1.95 3.96
C ARG A 11 15.08 -0.74 3.09
N PRO A 12 13.87 -0.17 3.21
CA PRO A 12 13.52 1.02 2.43
C PRO A 12 14.34 2.23 2.87
N ASP A 13 14.56 3.15 1.93
CA ASP A 13 15.17 4.44 2.22
C ASP A 13 14.28 5.24 3.19
N ARG A 14 14.90 5.88 4.19
CA ARG A 14 14.17 6.67 5.19
C ARG A 14 13.43 7.85 4.57
N THR A 15 13.94 8.42 3.49
CA THR A 15 13.32 9.55 2.77
C THR A 15 11.99 9.17 2.12
N ALA A 16 11.80 7.89 1.76
CA ALA A 16 10.57 7.41 1.16
C ALA A 16 9.39 7.33 2.15
N ALA A 17 9.64 7.42 3.46
CA ALA A 17 8.62 7.21 4.49
C ALA A 17 7.40 8.14 4.32
N GLN A 18 7.62 9.41 4.01
CA GLN A 18 6.55 10.39 3.82
C GLN A 18 5.71 10.13 2.56
N GLU A 19 6.33 9.54 1.52
CA GLU A 19 5.67 9.26 0.25
C GLU A 19 4.81 8.00 0.30
N ILE A 20 5.24 6.99 1.06
CA ILE A 20 4.57 5.68 1.15
C ILE A 20 3.57 5.58 2.30
N ALA A 21 3.70 6.45 3.32
CA ALA A 21 2.81 6.46 4.48
C ALA A 21 1.34 6.56 4.04
N ALA A 22 0.52 5.74 4.69
CA ALA A 22 -0.90 5.63 4.46
C ALA A 22 -1.61 5.52 5.81
N VAL A 23 -2.85 6.00 5.84
CA VAL A 23 -3.77 5.66 6.92
C VAL A 23 -4.16 4.18 6.82
N PRO A 24 -4.69 3.57 7.89
CA PRO A 24 -5.29 2.24 7.81
C PRO A 24 -6.33 2.16 6.67
N TYR A 25 -6.41 1.02 6.00
CA TYR A 25 -7.22 0.86 4.79
C TYR A 25 -8.74 0.84 5.06
N ASP A 26 -9.11 0.54 6.31
CA ASP A 26 -10.47 0.41 6.82
C ASP A 26 -11.07 1.76 7.27
N VAL A 27 -10.24 2.81 7.41
CA VAL A 27 -10.71 4.17 7.75
C VAL A 27 -10.96 5.05 6.51
N VAL A 28 -10.82 4.49 5.30
CA VAL A 28 -11.08 5.17 4.03
C VAL A 28 -11.90 4.30 3.10
N THR A 29 -12.72 4.92 2.28
CA THR A 29 -13.45 4.27 1.18
C THR A 29 -12.56 4.10 -0.06
N ALA A 30 -13.02 3.30 -1.04
CA ALA A 30 -12.31 3.09 -2.30
C ALA A 30 -12.13 4.39 -3.08
N ASP A 31 -13.15 5.25 -3.06
CA ASP A 31 -13.15 6.53 -3.76
C ASP A 31 -12.23 7.55 -3.09
N GLU A 32 -12.22 7.62 -1.76
CA GLU A 32 -11.27 8.44 -1.01
C GLU A 32 -9.83 7.97 -1.25
N ALA A 33 -9.59 6.66 -1.20
CA ALA A 33 -8.29 6.06 -1.50
C ALA A 33 -7.82 6.43 -2.91
N ARG A 34 -8.69 6.37 -3.92
CA ARG A 34 -8.38 6.77 -5.31
C ARG A 34 -7.92 8.23 -5.40
N VAL A 35 -8.59 9.13 -4.66
CA VAL A 35 -8.21 10.55 -4.59
C VAL A 35 -6.88 10.76 -3.84
N ILE A 36 -6.62 10.00 -2.78
CA ILE A 36 -5.34 10.08 -2.05
C ILE A 36 -4.20 9.58 -2.91
N ILE A 37 -4.38 8.45 -3.59
CA ILE A 37 -3.39 7.81 -4.46
C ILE A 37 -3.02 8.74 -5.63
N SER A 38 -3.99 9.42 -6.25
CA SER A 38 -3.69 10.34 -7.35
C SER A 38 -2.80 11.52 -6.92
N LYS A 39 -2.93 11.97 -5.67
CA LYS A 39 -2.08 13.01 -5.07
C LYS A 39 -0.75 12.46 -4.53
N ARG A 40 -0.72 11.18 -4.13
CA ARG A 40 0.45 10.48 -3.56
C ARG A 40 0.63 9.11 -4.25
N PRO A 41 1.23 9.09 -5.46
CA PRO A 41 1.30 7.87 -6.28
C PRO A 41 2.09 6.71 -5.68
N ARG A 42 2.87 6.97 -4.63
CA ARG A 42 3.67 5.98 -3.90
C ARG A 42 3.02 5.51 -2.59
N SER A 43 1.84 6.01 -2.24
CA SER A 43 1.12 5.62 -1.03
C SER A 43 0.82 4.13 -1.01
N PHE A 44 0.97 3.49 0.16
CA PHE A 44 0.63 2.08 0.35
C PHE A 44 -0.86 1.76 0.20
N LEU A 45 -1.75 2.76 0.13
CA LEU A 45 -3.16 2.54 -0.22
C LEU A 45 -3.32 1.83 -1.58
N ARG A 46 -2.35 1.94 -2.50
CA ARG A 46 -2.37 1.18 -3.76
C ARG A 46 -2.30 -0.34 -3.55
N ILE A 47 -1.68 -0.76 -2.45
CA ILE A 47 -1.48 -2.17 -2.10
C ILE A 47 -2.61 -2.65 -1.19
N SER A 48 -2.96 -1.86 -0.17
CA SER A 48 -3.96 -2.23 0.82
C SER A 48 -5.41 -1.94 0.39
N ARG A 49 -5.63 -1.08 -0.60
CA ARG A 49 -6.92 -0.78 -1.26
C ARG A 49 -6.78 -0.90 -2.78
N PRO A 50 -6.53 -2.10 -3.32
CA PRO A 50 -6.37 -2.29 -4.77
C PRO A 50 -7.65 -1.98 -5.55
N ASP A 51 -8.82 -2.12 -4.91
CA ASP A 51 -10.14 -1.71 -5.41
C ASP A 51 -10.21 -0.22 -5.81
N ALA A 52 -9.33 0.61 -5.24
CA ALA A 52 -9.21 2.01 -5.61
C ALA A 52 -8.60 2.22 -7.01
N GLU A 53 -7.71 1.36 -7.49
CA GLU A 53 -7.12 1.48 -8.84
C GLU A 53 -7.69 0.46 -9.84
N LEU A 54 -8.31 -0.62 -9.36
CA LEU A 54 -8.83 -1.71 -10.17
C LEU A 54 -10.37 -1.79 -10.08
N PRO A 55 -11.12 -1.10 -10.95
CA PRO A 55 -12.57 -1.13 -10.93
C PRO A 55 -13.11 -2.55 -11.16
N GLY A 56 -14.05 -2.98 -10.33
CA GLY A 56 -14.69 -4.31 -10.41
C GLY A 56 -14.03 -5.40 -9.56
N VAL A 57 -12.93 -5.09 -8.86
CA VAL A 57 -12.34 -5.99 -7.86
C VAL A 57 -13.02 -5.73 -6.51
N PRO A 58 -13.59 -6.75 -5.84
CA PRO A 58 -14.14 -6.58 -4.49
C PRO A 58 -13.01 -6.23 -3.50
N ALA A 59 -13.35 -5.39 -2.53
CA ALA A 59 -12.45 -4.94 -1.46
C ALA A 59 -12.04 -6.08 -0.51
#